data_AF-A0AAU8JGX5-F1
#
_entry.id   AF-A0AAU8JGX5-F1
#
_cell.length_a   1.000
_cell.length_b   1.000
_cell.length_c   1.000
_cell.angle_alpha   90.00
_cell.angle_beta   90.00
_cell.angle_gamma   90.00
#
_symmetry.space_group_name_H-M   'P 1'
#
loop_
_entity.id
_entity.type
_entity.pdbx_description
1 polymer ?
#
loop_
_entity_poly.entity_id
_entity_poly.type
_entity_poly.pdbx_seq_one_letter_code
_entity_poly.pdbx_strand_id
1 'polypeptide(L)'
;MQIVLKPEEASFVQTQIANGKYQTAEEVMSQALALLQRQQDYEQWLIETRQKVEVGIAALERGEAIDGDVAIAQLRERLHNRG
;
A
#
# COMPACT_ATOMS: atom_id res chain seq x y z
N MET A 1 -1.61 11.12 -26.91
CA MET A 1 -1.44 12.47 -26.32
C MET A 1 0.04 12.81 -26.38
N GLN A 2 0.42 14.03 -26.78
CA GLN A 2 1.82 14.48 -26.73
C GLN A 2 2.04 15.26 -25.43
N ILE A 3 3.07 14.87 -24.67
CA ILE A 3 3.48 15.55 -23.44
C ILE A 3 4.92 15.98 -23.66
N VAL A 4 5.22 17.26 -23.37
CA VAL A 4 6.59 17.78 -23.43
C VAL A 4 7.18 17.70 -22.02
N LEU A 5 8.23 16.90 -21.87
CA LEU A 5 8.96 16.76 -20.62
C LEU A 5 9.93 17.92 -20.43
N LYS A 6 10.18 18.28 -19.18
CA LYS A 6 11.28 19.19 -18.86
C LYS A 6 12.64 18.50 -19.10
N PRO A 7 13.72 19.25 -19.33
CA PRO A 7 15.04 18.68 -19.57
C PRO A 7 15.49 17.70 -18.48
N GLU A 8 15.20 18.00 -17.21
CA GLU A 8 15.52 17.14 -16.07
C GLU A 8 14.75 15.81 -16.08
N GLU A 9 13.47 15.82 -16.45
CA GLU A 9 12.62 14.63 -16.54
C GLU A 9 13.06 13.75 -17.72
N ALA A 10 13.39 14.36 -18.87
CA ALA A 10 13.91 13.66 -20.03
C ALA A 10 15.24 12.95 -19.71
N SER A 11 16.15 13.63 -19.01
CA SER A 11 17.43 13.05 -18.56
C SER A 11 17.22 11.86 -17.61
N PHE A 12 16.25 11.96 -16.69
CA PHE A 12 15.88 10.85 -15.83
C PHE A 12 15.39 9.63 -16.63
N VAL A 13 14.46 9.83 -17.57
CA VAL A 13 13.95 8.76 -18.46
C VAL A 13 15.10 8.12 -19.24
N GLN A 14 15.99 8.93 -19.81
CA GLN A 14 17.15 8.45 -20.56
C GLN A 14 18.09 7.60 -19.70
N THR A 15 18.31 8.00 -18.44
CA THR A 15 19.12 7.24 -17.48
C THR A 15 18.49 5.89 -17.13
N GLN A 16 17.17 5.86 -16.93
CA GLN A 16 16.45 4.60 -16.64
C GLN A 16 16.54 3.60 -17.81
N ILE A 17 16.52 4.09 -19.04
CA ILE A 17 16.71 3.28 -20.25
C ILE A 17 18.17 2.83 -20.36
N ALA A 18 19.13 3.73 -20.15
CA ALA A 18 20.57 3.42 -20.22
C ALA A 18 20.99 2.35 -19.21
N ASN A 19 20.35 2.34 -18.04
CA ASN A 19 20.57 1.32 -17.00
C ASN A 19 19.94 -0.04 -17.34
N GLY A 20 19.31 -0.19 -18.50
CA GLY A 20 18.69 -1.44 -18.98
C GLY A 20 17.40 -1.82 -18.26
N LYS A 21 16.89 -0.96 -17.36
CA LYS A 21 15.68 -1.24 -16.59
C LYS A 21 14.41 -1.12 -17.43
N TYR A 22 14.45 -0.32 -18.50
CA TYR A 22 13.36 -0.14 -19.45
C TYR A 22 13.93 -0.01 -20.87
N GLN A 23 13.16 -0.43 -21.87
CA GLN A 23 13.58 -0.41 -23.27
C GLN A 23 13.18 0.90 -23.97
N THR A 24 12.11 1.55 -23.50
CA THR A 24 11.57 2.75 -24.14
C THR A 24 11.11 3.79 -23.11
N ALA A 25 10.97 5.03 -23.56
CA ALA A 25 10.39 6.09 -22.74
C ALA A 25 8.93 5.80 -22.38
N GLU A 26 8.18 5.14 -23.26
CA GLU A 26 6.79 4.76 -23.02
C GLU A 26 6.65 3.77 -21.86
N GLU A 27 7.57 2.83 -21.72
CA GLU A 27 7.60 1.90 -20.58
C GLU A 27 7.84 2.63 -19.26
N VAL A 28 8.79 3.57 -19.24
CA VAL A 28 9.08 4.41 -18.05
C VAL A 28 7.84 5.21 -17.66
N MET A 29 7.18 5.83 -18.65
CA MET A 29 5.97 6.63 -18.42
C MET A 29 4.80 5.77 -17.94
N SER A 30 4.61 4.59 -18.52
CA SER A 30 3.56 3.65 -18.11
C SER A 30 3.75 3.22 -16.66
N GLN A 31 4.99 2.92 -16.26
CA GLN A 31 5.31 2.59 -14.89
C GLN A 31 5.11 3.77 -13.93
N ALA A 32 5.49 4.99 -14.32
CA ALA A 32 5.26 6.19 -13.52
C ALA A 32 3.75 6.43 -13.26
N LEU A 33 2.92 6.27 -14.29
CA LEU A 33 1.46 6.38 -14.16
C LEU A 33 0.87 5.27 -13.30
N ALA A 34 1.36 4.03 -13.44
CA ALA A 34 0.93 2.92 -12.59
C ALA A 34 1.25 3.18 -11.10
N LEU A 35 2.42 3.76 -10.80
CA LEU A 35 2.78 4.17 -9.45
C LEU A 35 1.87 5.28 -8.93
N LEU A 36 1.56 6.28 -9.76
CA LEU A 36 0.64 7.37 -9.40
C LEU A 36 -0.77 6.84 -9.11
N GLN A 37 -1.26 5.88 -9.91
CA GLN A 37 -2.57 5.27 -9.67
C GLN A 37 -2.61 4.51 -8.34
N ARG A 38 -1.55 3.73 -8.03
CA ARG A 38 -1.44 3.01 -6.75
C ARG A 38 -1.32 3.95 -5.54
N GLN A 39 -0.83 5.17 -5.73
CA GLN A 39 -0.73 6.14 -4.65
C GLN A 39 -2.11 6.50 -4.10
N GLN A 40 -3.14 6.58 -4.95
CA GLN A 40 -4.51 6.83 -4.50
C GLN A 40 -5.04 5.70 -3.62
N ASP A 41 -4.82 4.45 -4.02
CA ASP A 41 -5.20 3.28 -3.22
C ASP A 41 -4.46 3.25 -1.88
N TYR A 42 -3.18 3.66 -1.89
CA TYR A 42 -2.36 3.74 -0.67
C TYR A 42 -2.86 4.80 0.30
N GLU A 43 -3.27 5.98 -0.17
CA GLU A 43 -3.82 7.04 0.67
C GLU A 43 -5.12 6.60 1.36
N GLN A 44 -6.00 5.95 0.61
CA GLN A 44 -7.24 5.39 1.16
C GLN A 44 -6.94 4.30 2.20
N TRP A 45 -6.05 3.36 1.88
CA TRP A 45 -5.61 2.32 2.81
C TRP A 45 -5.02 2.90 4.10
N LEU A 46 -4.25 3.99 3.99
CA LEU A 46 -3.63 4.66 5.13
C LEU A 46 -4.69 5.26 6.07
N ILE A 47 -5.71 5.90 5.51
CA ILE A 47 -6.84 6.47 6.28
C ILE A 47 -7.57 5.36 7.04
N GLU A 48 -7.96 4.30 6.33
CA GLU A 48 -8.69 3.18 6.93
C GLU A 48 -7.88 2.44 8.01
N THR A 49 -6.57 2.29 7.77
CA THR A 49 -5.69 1.63 8.73
C THR A 49 -5.53 2.46 9.99
N ARG A 50 -5.37 3.79 9.87
CA ARG A 50 -5.31 4.68 11.04
C ARG A 50 -6.58 4.60 11.88
N GLN A 51 -7.76 4.62 11.25
CA GLN A 51 -9.04 4.46 11.95
C GLN A 51 -9.12 3.13 12.72
N LYS A 52 -8.70 2.01 12.09
CA LYS A 52 -8.67 0.70 12.77
C LYS A 52 -7.72 0.68 13.96
N VAL A 53 -6.56 1.32 13.83
CA VAL A 53 -5.58 1.44 14.93
C VAL A 53 -6.14 2.28 16.08
N GLU A 54 -6.78 3.42 15.79
CA GLU A 54 -7.43 4.27 16.81
C GLU A 54 -8.51 3.52 17.58
N VAL A 55 -9.35 2.74 16.89
CA VAL A 55 -10.34 1.86 17.53
C VAL A 55 -9.67 0.86 18.48
N GLY A 56 -8.58 0.25 18.04
CA GLY A 56 -7.79 -0.68 18.88
C GLY A 56 -7.21 -0.01 20.12
N ILE A 57 -6.61 1.18 19.98
CA ILE A 57 -6.06 1.96 21.10
C ILE A 57 -7.17 2.29 22.11
N ALA A 58 -8.32 2.79 21.64
CA ALA A 58 -9.44 3.11 22.51
C ALA A 58 -9.98 1.87 23.25
N ALA A 59 -9.96 0.69 22.61
CA ALA A 59 -10.33 -0.57 23.27
C ALA A 59 -9.33 -0.95 24.38
N LEU A 60 -8.02 -0.77 24.14
CA LEU A 60 -7.00 -0.99 25.15
C LEU A 60 -7.18 -0.04 26.35
N GLU A 61 -7.48 1.24 26.11
CA GLU A 61 -7.74 2.23 27.16
C GLU A 61 -8.97 1.88 28.00
N ARG A 62 -9.99 1.24 27.41
CA ARG A 62 -11.16 0.71 28.13
C ARG A 62 -10.89 -0.61 28.86
N GLY A 63 -9.68 -1.17 28.75
CA GLY A 63 -9.33 -2.45 29.36
C GLY A 63 -9.87 -3.67 28.61
N GLU A 64 -10.26 -3.52 27.33
CA GLU A 64 -10.80 -4.61 26.49
C GLU A 64 -9.70 -5.47 25.84
N ALA A 65 -8.46 -5.36 26.32
CA ALA A 65 -7.36 -6.21 25.88
C ALA A 65 -7.64 -7.67 26.22
N ILE A 66 -7.41 -8.56 25.26
CA ILE A 66 -7.51 -10.01 25.46
C ILE A 66 -6.09 -10.58 25.41
N ASP A 67 -5.77 -11.48 26.33
CA ASP A 67 -4.53 -12.23 26.29
C ASP A 67 -4.38 -13.00 24.96
N GLY A 68 -3.15 -13.03 24.43
CA GLY A 68 -2.86 -13.60 23.12
C GLY A 68 -3.22 -15.09 23.01
N ASP A 69 -2.95 -15.88 24.06
CA ASP A 69 -3.26 -17.31 24.06
C ASP A 69 -4.78 -17.54 24.09
N VAL A 70 -5.50 -16.70 24.86
CA VAL A 70 -6.97 -16.72 24.91
C VAL A 70 -7.57 -16.34 23.57
N ALA A 71 -7.04 -15.32 22.89
CA ALA A 71 -7.52 -14.88 21.57
C ALA A 71 -7.37 -16.00 20.52
N ILE A 72 -6.23 -16.69 20.50
CA ILE A 72 -5.97 -17.80 19.58
C ILE A 72 -6.88 -18.99 19.88
N ALA A 73 -7.11 -19.32 21.15
CA ALA A 73 -8.01 -20.41 21.54
C ALA A 73 -9.45 -20.15 21.06
N GLN A 74 -9.98 -18.94 21.29
CA GLN A 74 -11.31 -18.54 20.82
C GLN A 74 -11.43 -18.55 19.29
N LEU A 75 -10.38 -18.12 18.57
CA LEU A 75 -10.36 -18.15 17.12
C LEU A 75 -10.43 -19.59 16.59
N ARG A 76 -9.66 -20.51 17.18
CA ARG A 76 -9.70 -21.93 16.80
C ARG A 76 -11.07 -22.54 17.03
N GLU A 77 -11.71 -22.25 18.16
CA GLU A 77 -13.06 -22.75 18.45
C GLU A 77 -14.09 -22.25 17.43
N ARG A 78 -14.05 -20.96 17.07
CA ARG A 78 -14.95 -20.39 16.06
C ARG A 78 -14.75 -20.99 14.67
N LEU A 79 -13.53 -21.35 14.31
CA LEU A 79 -13.23 -22.00 13.03
C LEU A 79 -13.73 -23.45 13.01
N HIS A 80 -13.60 -24.20 14.11
CA HIS A 80 -14.13 -25.55 14.23
C HIS A 80 -15.67 -25.59 14.20
N ASN A 81 -16.35 -24.64 14.86
CA ASN A 81 -17.82 -24.57 14.88
C ASN A 81 -18.45 -24.08 13.56
N ARG A 82 -17.64 -23.69 12.57
CA ARG A 82 -18.08 -23.25 11.24
C ARG A 82 -17.96 -24.34 10.17
N GLY A 83 -17.32 -25.47 10.47
CA GLY A 83 -17.23 -26.65 9.60
C GLY A 83 -18.26 -27.71 9.99
#